data_AF-A0A0Q4FTE6-F1
#
_entry.id   AF-A0A0Q4FTE6-F1
#
_cell.length_a   1.000
_cell.length_b   1.000
_cell.length_c   1.000
_cell.angle_alpha   90.00
_cell.angle_beta   90.00
_cell.angle_gamma   90.00
#
_symmetry.space_group_name_H-M   'P 1'
#
loop_
_entity.id
_entity.type
_entity.pdbx_description
1 polymer ?
#
loop_
_entity_poly.entity_id
_entity_poly.type
_entity_poly.pdbx_seq_one_letter_code
_entity_poly.pdbx_strand_id
1 'polypeptide(L)'
;MVSVLLAALVLTMPQTAVPATPAPMATPAPATPAPLPAPVATPSAEESDARCLAAFAMLVSATNAQTAQAAKLGSLFFYGKLVGRNPTIELSAALARAATAVSADSRSDLTRCSGELQAAGGAMTAAGSRLGAAR
;
A
#
# COMPACT_ATOMS: atom_id res chain seq x y z
N MET A 1 31.61 11.88 -7.92
CA MET A 1 31.86 12.75 -6.74
C MET A 1 31.37 14.16 -7.05
N VAL A 2 30.05 14.41 -6.99
CA VAL A 2 29.46 15.77 -6.96
C VAL A 2 28.08 15.65 -6.30
N SER A 3 27.79 16.57 -5.37
CA SER A 3 26.49 16.83 -4.75
C SER A 3 26.01 15.87 -3.63
N VAL A 4 26.82 15.78 -2.58
CA VAL A 4 26.34 15.57 -1.20
C VAL A 4 26.32 16.94 -0.54
N LEU A 5 25.32 17.77 -0.79
CA LEU A 5 25.09 19.00 -0.02
C LEU A 5 23.70 19.54 -0.37
N LEU A 6 22.96 19.99 0.66
CA LEU A 6 21.58 20.51 0.67
C LEU A 6 20.45 19.49 0.83
N ALA A 7 20.13 19.18 2.10
CA ALA A 7 18.78 19.38 2.64
C ALA A 7 18.79 19.23 4.17
N ALA A 8 19.73 19.89 4.85
CA ALA A 8 19.60 20.19 6.27
C ALA A 8 18.88 21.54 6.39
N LEU A 9 17.57 21.54 6.22
CA LEU A 9 16.73 22.63 6.74
C LEU A 9 15.52 21.99 7.41
N VAL A 10 15.78 21.51 8.63
CA VAL A 10 14.77 21.27 9.65
C VAL A 10 14.09 22.62 9.88
N LEU A 11 12.93 22.84 9.27
CA LEU A 11 12.02 23.90 9.70
C LEU A 11 11.46 23.50 11.07
N THR A 12 12.16 23.91 12.12
CA THR A 12 11.61 24.04 13.47
C THR A 12 10.54 25.14 13.44
N MET A 13 9.28 24.75 13.29
CA MET A 13 8.17 25.67 13.57
C MET A 13 7.98 25.77 15.10
N PRO A 14 7.89 27.00 15.65
CA PRO A 14 7.56 27.18 17.06
C PRO A 14 6.07 26.89 17.28
N GLN A 15 5.76 25.86 18.07
CA GLN A 15 4.42 25.65 18.62
C GLN A 15 4.17 26.69 19.71
N THR A 16 3.36 27.70 19.40
CA THR A 16 2.82 28.63 20.40
C THR A 16 1.68 27.91 21.13
N ALA A 17 1.95 27.49 22.37
CA ALA A 17 0.94 26.96 23.27
C ALA A 17 -0.08 28.06 23.62
N VAL A 18 -1.35 27.83 23.24
CA VAL A 18 -2.47 28.67 23.68
C VAL A 18 -2.95 28.22 25.06
N PRO A 19 -3.11 29.12 26.05
CA PRO A 19 -3.66 28.77 27.34
C PRO A 19 -5.17 28.54 27.22
N ALA A 20 -5.61 27.32 27.55
CA ALA A 20 -7.01 26.91 27.56
C ALA A 20 -7.75 27.55 28.75
N THR A 21 -8.77 28.37 28.46
CA THR A 21 -9.75 28.85 29.43
C THR A 21 -10.68 27.69 29.84
N PRO A 22 -10.89 27.41 31.14
CA PRO A 22 -11.82 26.36 31.57
C PRO A 22 -13.27 26.81 31.30
N ALA A 23 -13.94 26.13 30.37
CA ALA A 23 -15.35 26.33 30.07
C ALA A 23 -16.26 25.67 31.15
N PRO A 24 -17.46 26.22 31.40
CA PRO A 24 -18.40 25.68 32.38
C PRO A 24 -18.91 24.29 31.96
N MET A 25 -18.96 23.39 32.94
CA MET A 25 -19.45 22.01 32.78
C MET A 25 -20.95 22.02 32.51
N ALA A 26 -21.34 21.75 31.26
CA ALA A 26 -22.71 21.46 30.89
C ALA A 26 -23.05 20.00 31.26
N THR A 27 -24.14 19.83 32.00
CA THR A 27 -24.70 18.52 32.38
C THR A 27 -25.08 17.73 31.11
N PRO A 28 -24.50 16.53 30.86
CA PRO A 28 -24.79 15.77 29.66
C PRO A 28 -26.24 15.24 29.69
N ALA A 29 -27.01 15.57 28.66
CA ALA A 29 -28.31 14.96 28.41
C ALA A 29 -28.14 13.46 28.07
N PRO A 30 -29.12 12.59 28.40
CA PRO A 30 -29.05 11.18 28.07
C PRO A 30 -28.99 11.00 26.54
N ALA A 31 -27.83 10.52 26.06
CA ALA A 31 -27.60 10.29 24.64
C ALA A 31 -28.37 9.04 24.18
N THR A 32 -29.24 9.21 23.20
CA THR A 32 -29.88 8.11 22.46
C THR A 32 -28.79 7.25 21.82
N PRO A 33 -28.82 5.91 21.94
CA PRO A 33 -27.80 5.04 21.35
C PRO A 33 -27.74 5.25 19.83
N ALA A 34 -26.58 5.67 19.32
CA ALA A 34 -26.36 5.72 17.89
C ALA A 34 -26.34 4.29 17.33
N PRO A 35 -26.94 4.05 16.15
CA PRO A 35 -26.87 2.74 15.49
C PRO A 35 -25.39 2.39 15.23
N LEU A 36 -25.01 1.16 15.58
CA LEU A 36 -23.65 0.69 15.33
C LEU A 36 -23.39 0.63 13.81
N PRO A 37 -22.22 1.09 13.33
CA PRO A 37 -21.86 0.95 11.93
C PRO A 37 -21.82 -0.53 11.53
N ALA A 38 -22.40 -0.85 10.38
CA ALA A 38 -22.37 -2.19 9.82
C ALA A 38 -20.92 -2.63 9.55
N PRO A 39 -20.57 -3.91 9.75
CA PRO A 39 -19.22 -4.41 9.48
C PRO A 39 -18.87 -4.21 8.01
N VAL A 40 -17.78 -3.48 7.76
CA VAL A 40 -17.21 -3.35 6.41
C VAL A 40 -16.51 -4.67 6.08
N ALA A 41 -16.95 -5.31 5.00
CA ALA A 41 -16.32 -6.55 4.53
C ALA A 41 -14.85 -6.28 4.20
N THR A 42 -13.95 -7.00 4.87
CA THR A 42 -12.51 -6.95 4.55
C THR A 42 -12.30 -7.68 3.22
N PRO A 43 -11.59 -7.08 2.25
CA PRO A 43 -11.34 -7.73 0.98
C PRO A 43 -10.59 -9.05 1.20
N SER A 44 -10.92 -10.05 0.40
CA SER A 44 -10.18 -11.32 0.39
C SER A 44 -8.72 -11.10 -0.01
N ALA A 45 -7.87 -12.08 0.33
CA ALA A 45 -6.46 -12.05 -0.08
C ALA A 45 -6.33 -12.05 -1.61
N GLU A 46 -7.17 -12.81 -2.32
CA GLU A 46 -7.21 -12.82 -3.79
C GLU A 46 -7.59 -11.47 -4.38
N GLU A 47 -8.62 -10.81 -3.84
CA GLU A 47 -9.01 -9.47 -4.29
C GLU A 47 -7.91 -8.45 -4.02
N SER A 48 -7.22 -8.55 -2.88
CA SER A 48 -6.09 -7.69 -2.55
C SER A 48 -4.93 -7.88 -3.52
N ASP A 49 -4.57 -9.14 -3.82
CA ASP A 49 -3.52 -9.48 -4.79
C ASP A 49 -3.91 -9.02 -6.21
N ALA A 50 -5.18 -9.18 -6.61
CA ALA A 50 -5.69 -8.73 -7.90
C ALA A 50 -5.67 -7.19 -8.04
N ARG A 51 -5.98 -6.44 -6.98
CA ARG A 51 -5.84 -4.97 -6.95
C ARG A 51 -4.40 -4.55 -7.10
N CYS A 52 -3.47 -5.21 -6.41
CA CYS A 52 -2.05 -4.94 -6.56
C CYS A 52 -1.55 -5.23 -7.99
N LEU A 53 -1.97 -6.35 -8.56
CA LEU A 53 -1.65 -6.68 -9.95
C LEU A 53 -2.20 -5.63 -10.93
N ALA A 54 -3.46 -5.24 -10.79
CA ALA A 54 -4.07 -4.20 -11.63
C ALA A 54 -3.35 -2.85 -11.50
N ALA A 55 -3.01 -2.44 -10.27
CA ALA A 55 -2.32 -1.19 -10.02
C ALA A 55 -0.92 -1.16 -10.68
N PHE A 56 -0.14 -2.24 -10.56
CA PHE A 56 1.15 -2.34 -11.24
C PHE A 56 1.01 -2.48 -12.77
N ALA A 57 0.01 -3.21 -13.27
CA ALA A 57 -0.23 -3.35 -14.70
C ALA A 57 -0.46 -1.99 -15.39
N MET A 58 -1.16 -1.05 -14.73
CA MET A 58 -1.37 0.31 -15.24
C MET A 58 -0.06 1.11 -15.36
N LEU A 59 0.95 0.79 -14.56
CA LEU A 59 2.25 1.48 -14.54
C LEU A 59 3.28 0.88 -15.51
N VAL A 60 2.99 -0.26 -16.15
CA VAL A 60 3.93 -0.92 -17.08
C VAL A 60 4.27 -0.04 -18.28
N SER A 61 3.34 0.83 -18.70
CA SER A 61 3.51 1.78 -19.80
C SER A 61 3.98 3.17 -19.34
N ALA A 62 4.47 3.32 -18.11
CA ALA A 62 4.98 4.59 -17.61
C ALA A 62 6.18 5.09 -18.45
N THR A 63 6.23 6.40 -18.70
CA THR A 63 7.33 7.04 -19.47
C THR A 63 8.69 6.88 -18.79
N ASN A 64 8.72 6.82 -17.46
CA ASN A 64 9.93 6.57 -16.71
C ASN A 64 10.29 5.08 -16.76
N ALA A 65 11.46 4.75 -17.33
CA ALA A 65 11.90 3.37 -17.52
C ALA A 65 12.06 2.60 -16.20
N GLN A 66 12.50 3.26 -15.13
CA GLN A 66 12.64 2.63 -13.82
C GLN A 66 11.29 2.29 -13.20
N THR A 67 10.31 3.18 -13.32
CA THR A 67 8.92 2.93 -12.91
C THR A 67 8.31 1.78 -13.71
N ALA A 68 8.46 1.79 -15.04
CA ALA A 68 7.97 0.71 -15.91
C ALA A 68 8.60 -0.64 -15.55
N GLN A 69 9.90 -0.67 -15.24
CA GLN A 69 10.59 -1.89 -14.83
C GLN A 69 10.11 -2.40 -13.47
N ALA A 70 9.98 -1.51 -12.48
CA ALA A 70 9.41 -1.87 -11.18
C ALA A 70 7.97 -2.40 -11.31
N ALA A 71 7.18 -1.79 -12.20
CA ALA A 71 5.82 -2.21 -12.49
C ALA A 71 5.74 -3.60 -13.12
N LYS A 72 6.64 -3.94 -14.05
CA LYS A 72 6.73 -5.29 -14.61
C LYS A 72 7.06 -6.33 -13.54
N LEU A 73 8.03 -6.06 -12.67
CA LEU A 73 8.40 -6.96 -11.57
C LEU A 73 7.27 -7.12 -10.55
N GLY A 74 6.62 -6.01 -10.16
CA GLY A 74 5.45 -6.04 -9.27
C GLY A 74 4.31 -6.85 -9.88
N SER A 75 4.03 -6.67 -11.17
CA SER A 75 3.00 -7.44 -11.88
C SER A 75 3.30 -8.94 -11.86
N LEU A 76 4.54 -9.35 -12.15
CA LEU A 76 4.93 -10.77 -12.09
C LEU A 76 4.80 -11.36 -10.69
N PHE A 77 5.19 -10.61 -9.65
CA PHE A 77 5.08 -11.05 -8.27
C PHE A 77 3.62 -11.30 -7.85
N PHE A 78 2.72 -10.33 -8.09
CA PHE A 78 1.32 -10.48 -7.70
C PHE A 78 0.56 -11.48 -8.57
N TYR A 79 0.91 -11.60 -9.86
CA TYR A 79 0.43 -12.69 -10.69
C TYR A 79 0.82 -14.06 -10.11
N GLY A 80 2.07 -14.24 -9.72
CA GLY A 80 2.55 -15.46 -9.09
C GLY A 80 1.83 -15.79 -7.77
N LYS A 81 1.63 -14.80 -6.90
CA LYS A 81 0.83 -14.97 -5.66
C LYS A 81 -0.60 -15.42 -5.96
N LEU A 82 -1.23 -14.78 -6.94
CA LEU A 82 -2.63 -15.03 -7.29
C LEU A 82 -2.83 -16.45 -7.83
N VAL A 83 -2.01 -16.86 -8.81
CA VAL A 83 -2.04 -18.22 -9.38
C VAL A 83 -1.63 -19.26 -8.34
N GLY A 84 -0.65 -18.96 -7.49
CA GLY A 84 -0.21 -19.85 -6.42
C GLY A 84 -1.30 -20.10 -5.36
N ARG A 85 -2.19 -19.13 -5.14
CA ARG A 85 -3.32 -19.25 -4.22
C ARG A 85 -4.52 -19.94 -4.87
N ASN A 86 -4.78 -19.65 -6.14
CA ASN A 86 -5.91 -20.19 -6.88
C ASN A 86 -5.51 -20.47 -8.34
N PRO A 87 -5.15 -21.72 -8.67
CA PRO A 87 -4.71 -22.09 -10.01
C PRO A 87 -5.85 -22.08 -11.04
N THR A 88 -7.10 -22.05 -10.59
CA THR A 88 -8.31 -22.02 -11.44
C THR A 88 -8.88 -20.61 -11.61
N ILE A 89 -8.14 -19.58 -11.21
CA ILE A 89 -8.65 -18.20 -11.25
C ILE A 89 -8.84 -17.70 -12.68
N GLU A 90 -10.02 -17.15 -12.96
CA GLU A 90 -10.29 -16.40 -14.19
C GLU A 90 -9.62 -15.02 -14.10
N LEU A 91 -8.33 -14.97 -14.45
CA LEU A 91 -7.47 -13.79 -14.28
C LEU A 91 -8.08 -12.52 -14.89
N SER A 92 -8.64 -12.61 -16.10
CA SER A 92 -9.26 -11.47 -16.77
C SER A 92 -10.47 -10.93 -16.02
N ALA A 93 -11.32 -11.82 -15.48
CA ALA A 93 -12.47 -11.42 -14.68
C ALA A 93 -12.04 -10.83 -13.33
N ALA A 94 -11.01 -11.41 -12.70
CA ALA A 94 -10.43 -10.88 -11.47
C ALA A 94 -9.85 -9.47 -11.66
N LEU A 95 -9.09 -9.26 -12.75
CA LEU A 95 -8.51 -7.96 -13.07
C LEU A 95 -9.56 -6.92 -13.47
N ALA A 96 -10.61 -7.32 -14.20
CA ALA A 96 -11.71 -6.41 -14.51
C ALA A 96 -12.39 -5.88 -13.24
N ARG A 97 -12.68 -6.77 -12.28
CA ARG A 97 -13.21 -6.36 -10.95
C ARG A 97 -12.23 -5.48 -10.20
N ALA A 98 -10.95 -5.87 -10.17
CA ALA A 98 -9.91 -5.11 -9.47
C ALA A 98 -9.72 -3.71 -10.05
N ALA A 99 -9.73 -3.56 -11.38
CA ALA A 99 -9.56 -2.28 -12.06
C ALA A 99 -10.64 -1.26 -11.67
N THR A 100 -11.89 -1.71 -11.49
CA THR A 100 -12.98 -0.83 -11.02
C THR A 100 -12.82 -0.38 -9.56
N ALA A 101 -12.11 -1.17 -8.74
CA ALA A 101 -11.83 -0.82 -7.35
C ALA A 101 -10.61 0.12 -7.23
N VAL A 102 -9.59 -0.08 -8.07
CA VAL A 102 -8.35 0.70 -8.03
C VAL A 102 -8.58 2.19 -8.33
N SER A 103 -9.53 2.54 -9.21
CA SER A 103 -9.74 3.95 -9.63
C SER A 103 -10.19 4.91 -8.52
N ALA A 104 -10.69 4.40 -7.39
CA ALA A 104 -11.12 5.24 -6.27
C ALA A 104 -9.99 5.55 -5.27
N ASP A 105 -8.98 4.67 -5.16
CA ASP A 105 -8.01 4.71 -4.06
C ASP A 105 -6.62 4.19 -4.46
N SER A 106 -6.20 4.40 -5.72
CA SER A 106 -5.00 3.77 -6.29
C SER A 106 -3.72 4.06 -5.51
N ARG A 107 -3.64 5.22 -4.82
CA ARG A 107 -2.45 5.59 -4.04
C ARG A 107 -2.28 4.71 -2.80
N SER A 108 -3.36 4.46 -2.05
CA SER A 108 -3.27 3.64 -0.84
C SER A 108 -2.95 2.18 -1.20
N ASP A 109 -3.58 1.66 -2.26
CA ASP A 109 -3.26 0.34 -2.82
C ASP A 109 -1.79 0.28 -3.24
N LEU A 110 -1.29 1.23 -4.04
CA LEU A 110 0.12 1.23 -4.46
C LEU A 110 1.09 1.30 -3.27
N THR A 111 0.81 2.09 -2.24
CA THR A 111 1.65 2.13 -1.02
C THR A 111 1.66 0.77 -0.32
N ARG A 112 0.50 0.14 -0.13
CA ARG A 112 0.41 -1.21 0.46
C ARG A 112 1.16 -2.24 -0.39
N CYS A 113 0.88 -2.30 -1.70
CA CYS A 113 1.43 -3.28 -2.61
C CYS A 113 2.95 -3.12 -2.78
N SER A 114 3.47 -1.89 -2.76
CA SER A 114 4.91 -1.63 -2.77
C SER A 114 5.60 -2.07 -1.48
N GLY A 115 4.96 -1.89 -0.32
CA GLY A 115 5.46 -2.42 0.96
C GLY A 115 5.59 -3.94 0.95
N GLU A 116 4.58 -4.65 0.43
CA GLU A 116 4.64 -6.11 0.27
C GLU A 116 5.77 -6.55 -0.67
N LEU A 117 5.92 -5.86 -1.81
CA LEU A 117 6.97 -6.18 -2.79
C LEU A 117 8.38 -5.95 -2.21
N GLN A 118 8.57 -4.87 -1.45
CA GLN A 118 9.82 -4.58 -0.75
C GLN A 118 10.14 -5.65 0.31
N ALA A 119 9.13 -6.06 1.09
CA ALA A 119 9.30 -7.12 2.08
C ALA A 119 9.72 -8.45 1.42
N ALA A 120 9.08 -8.82 0.31
CA ALA A 120 9.46 -9.99 -0.47
C ALA A 120 10.90 -9.88 -1.03
N GLY A 121 11.28 -8.71 -1.55
CA GLY A 121 12.65 -8.43 -2.01
C GLY A 121 13.69 -8.57 -0.89
N GLY A 122 13.39 -8.06 0.30
CA GLY A 122 14.23 -8.21 1.49
C GLY A 122 14.41 -9.67 1.89
N ALA A 123 13.33 -10.45 1.91
CA ALA A 123 13.38 -11.89 2.21
C ALA A 123 14.23 -12.67 1.19
N MET A 124 14.09 -12.38 -0.10
CA MET A 124 14.89 -13.02 -1.17
C MET A 124 16.38 -12.69 -1.03
N THR A 125 16.71 -11.43 -0.74
CA THR A 125 18.10 -11.00 -0.54
C THR A 125 18.72 -11.70 0.67
N ALA A 126 18.00 -11.76 1.79
CA ALA A 126 18.44 -12.46 2.99
C ALA A 126 18.67 -13.95 2.75
N ALA A 127 17.79 -14.61 1.99
CA ALA A 127 17.97 -16.00 1.59
C ALA A 127 19.20 -16.20 0.69
N GLY A 128 19.40 -15.32 -0.29
CA GLY A 128 20.57 -15.34 -1.18
C GLY A 128 21.89 -15.24 -0.43
N SER A 129 21.99 -14.34 0.56
CA SER A 129 23.19 -14.21 1.39
C SER A 129 23.50 -15.47 2.19
N ARG A 130 22.47 -16.16 2.70
CA ARG A 130 22.64 -17.43 3.44
C ARG A 130 23.14 -18.55 2.52
N LEU A 131 22.60 -18.65 1.31
CA LEU A 131 23.06 -19.62 0.32
C LEU A 131 24.49 -19.34 -0.14
N GLY A 132 24.86 -18.06 -0.30
CA GLY A 132 26.21 -17.66 -0.66
C GLY A 132 27.25 -18.02 0.41
N ALA A 133 26.89 -17.91 1.69
CA ALA A 133 27.77 -18.30 2.80
C ALA A 133 27.92 -19.82 2.99
N ALA A 134 27.04 -20.62 2.37
CA ALA A 134 27.06 -22.08 2.45
C ALA A 134 27.83 -22.75 1.29
N ARG A 135 28.37 -21.96 0.35
CA ARG A 135 29.19 -22.42 -0.77
C ARG A 135 30.66 -22.15 -0.50
#